data_AF-A0A524K218-F1
#
_entry.id   AF-A0A524K218-F1
#
_cell.length_a   1.000
_cell.length_b   1.000
_cell.length_c   1.000
_cell.angle_alpha   90.00
_cell.angle_beta   90.00
_cell.angle_gamma   90.00
#
_symmetry.space_group_name_H-M   'P 1'
#
loop_
_entity.id
_entity.type
_entity.pdbx_description
1 polymer ?
#
loop_
_entity_poly.entity_id
_entity_poly.type
_entity_poly.pdbx_seq_one_letter_code
_entity_poly.pdbx_strand_id
1 'polypeptide(L)' 'MKGAYVGKARGGKLLRMDLSWTDGIIEAISVRGDFFAHPEDGFEAAESAIVGNAPADAGSVFQRELEA' A
#
# COMPACT_ATOMS: atom_id res chain seq x y z
N MET A 1 -3.46 11.26 11.82
CA MET A 1 -4.23 11.55 10.59
C MET A 1 -4.69 10.23 9.97
N LYS A 2 -5.80 10.24 9.22
CA LYS A 2 -6.32 9.06 8.51
C LYS A 2 -6.68 9.43 7.08
N GLY A 3 -6.53 8.49 6.17
CA GLY A 3 -6.86 8.65 4.76
C GLY A 3 -7.33 7.33 4.17
N ALA A 4 -8.13 7.43 3.12
CA ALA A 4 -8.57 6.29 2.35
C ALA A 4 -8.54 6.62 0.85
N TYR A 5 -8.28 5.60 0.04
CA TYR A 5 -8.28 5.70 -1.42
C TYR A 5 -9.03 4.51 -2.01
N VAL A 6 -9.86 4.79 -3.00
CA VAL A 6 -10.51 3.77 -3.82
C VAL A 6 -10.31 4.15 -5.28
N GLY A 7 -9.67 3.29 -6.04
CA GLY A 7 -9.34 3.59 -7.43
C GLY A 7 -8.97 2.37 -8.23
N LYS A 8 -8.93 2.54 -9.55
CA LYS A 8 -8.49 1.49 -10.47
C LYS A 8 -7.00 1.66 -10.75
N ALA A 9 -6.23 0.62 -10.48
CA ALA A 9 -4.85 0.53 -10.93
C ALA A 9 -4.80 0.30 -12.46
N ARG A 10 -3.61 0.45 -13.03
CA ARG A 10 -3.36 0.08 -14.43
C ARG A 10 -3.72 -1.39 -14.64
N GLY A 11 -4.51 -1.69 -15.67
CA GLY A 11 -5.10 -3.03 -15.88
C GLY A 11 -6.52 -3.20 -15.32
N GLY A 12 -7.10 -2.17 -14.71
CA GLY A 12 -8.53 -2.12 -14.37
C GLY A 12 -8.91 -2.78 -13.05
N LYS A 13 -7.94 -3.39 -12.34
CA LYS A 13 -8.12 -3.96 -11.00
C LYS A 13 -8.47 -2.87 -10.01
N LEU A 14 -9.46 -3.14 -9.14
CA LEU A 14 -9.90 -2.21 -8.11
C LEU A 14 -9.00 -2.34 -6.87
N LEU A 15 -8.43 -1.22 -6.46
CA LEU A 15 -7.64 -1.08 -5.24
C LEU A 15 -8.42 -0.26 -4.21
N ARG A 16 -8.40 -0.72 -2.96
CA ARG A 16 -8.85 0.00 -1.78
C ARG A 16 -7.68 0.11 -0.82
N MET A 17 -7.44 1.30 -0.31
CA MET A 17 -6.38 1.56 0.64
C MET A 17 -6.93 2.34 1.82
N ASP A 18 -6.55 1.94 3.03
CA ASP A 18 -6.73 2.72 4.24
C ASP A 18 -5.34 2.96 4.84
N LEU A 19 -5.07 4.18 5.29
CA LEU A 19 -3.82 4.51 5.97
C LEU A 19 -4.02 5.44 7.17
N SER A 20 -3.14 5.32 8.15
CA SER A 20 -3.00 6.28 9.24
C SER A 20 -1.55 6.72 9.40
N TRP A 21 -1.36 7.99 9.71
CA TRP A 21 -0.02 8.58 9.91
C TRP A 21 -0.04 9.64 11.00
N THR A 22 1.06 9.75 11.74
CA THR A 22 1.27 10.75 12.79
C THR A 22 2.62 11.42 12.53
N ASP A 23 2.68 12.75 12.69
CA ASP A 23 3.90 13.53 12.45
C ASP A 23 4.57 13.27 11.08
N GLY A 24 3.73 13.03 10.07
CA GLY A 24 4.18 12.76 8.70
C GLY A 24 4.66 11.33 8.46
N ILE A 25 4.55 10.42 9.43
CA ILE A 25 5.02 9.04 9.34
C ILE A 25 3.83 8.06 9.39
N ILE A 26 3.78 7.13 8.44
CA ILE A 26 2.76 6.08 8.39
C ILE A 26 2.94 5.12 9.56
N GLU A 27 1.86 4.93 10.32
CA GLU A 27 1.77 3.98 11.43
C GLU A 27 1.11 2.67 10.99
N ALA A 28 0.16 2.75 10.05
CA ALA A 28 -0.55 1.58 9.52
C ALA A 28 -1.07 1.85 8.12
N ILE A 29 -1.13 0.78 7.32
CA ILE A 29 -1.70 0.76 5.98
C ILE A 29 -2.39 -0.59 5.76
N SER A 30 -3.46 -0.61 4.99
CA SER A 30 -4.09 -1.83 4.48
C SER A 30 -4.48 -1.62 3.04
N VAL A 31 -4.03 -2.51 2.17
CA VAL A 31 -4.24 -2.53 0.73
C VAL A 31 -5.07 -3.77 0.38
N ARG A 32 -6.25 -3.54 -0.18
CA ARG A 32 -7.26 -4.56 -0.43
C ARG A 32 -7.83 -4.45 -1.83
N GLY A 33 -8.32 -5.54 -2.38
CA GLY A 33 -9.01 -5.52 -3.66
C GLY A 33 -9.22 -6.93 -4.22
N ASP A 34 -9.70 -6.98 -5.46
CA ASP A 34 -9.90 -8.23 -6.19
C ASP A 34 -8.68 -8.50 -7.07
N PHE A 35 -7.63 -9.01 -6.44
CA PHE A 35 -6.37 -9.33 -7.10
C PHE A 35 -5.63 -10.43 -6.35
N PHE A 36 -4.81 -11.16 -7.10
CA PHE A 36 -3.87 -12.12 -6.56
C PHE A 36 -2.48 -11.48 -6.51
N ALA A 37 -1.78 -11.72 -5.41
CA ALA A 37 -0.35 -11.47 -5.28
C ALA A 37 0.42 -12.69 -5.78
N HIS A 38 1.57 -12.47 -6.39
CA HIS A 38 2.57 -13.51 -6.63
C HIS A 38 3.94 -12.89 -6.38
N PRO A 39 4.66 -13.28 -5.32
CA PRO A 39 4.28 -14.26 -4.28
C PRO A 39 3.01 -13.89 -3.50
N GLU A 40 2.34 -14.88 -2.90
CA GLU A 40 1.04 -14.71 -2.24
C GLU A 40 1.10 -13.71 -1.06
N ASP A 41 2.27 -13.54 -0.45
CA ASP A 41 2.58 -12.64 0.67
C ASP A 41 3.12 -11.26 0.24
N GLY A 42 3.23 -10.98 -1.06
CA GLY A 42 3.84 -9.75 -1.56
C GLY A 42 3.19 -8.46 -1.06
N PHE A 43 1.87 -8.46 -0.84
CA PHE A 43 1.16 -7.29 -0.29
C PHE A 43 1.44 -7.09 1.20
N GLU A 44 1.57 -8.17 1.97
CA GLU A 44 1.87 -8.10 3.41
C GLU A 44 3.30 -7.57 3.62
N ALA A 45 4.25 -8.03 2.79
CA ALA A 45 5.60 -7.49 2.76
C ALA A 45 5.61 -6.00 2.38
N ALA A 46 4.87 -5.62 1.34
CA ALA A 46 4.74 -4.23 0.91
C ALA A 46 4.11 -3.33 1.97
N GLU A 47 3.02 -3.76 2.62
CA GLU A 47 2.38 -3.03 3.71
C GLU A 47 3.34 -2.82 4.89
N SER A 48 4.06 -3.88 5.29
CA SER A 48 5.05 -3.79 6.36
C SER A 48 6.20 -2.85 6.00
N ALA A 49 6.65 -2.85 4.74
CA ALA A 49 7.74 -1.99 4.29
C ALA A 49 7.35 -0.51 4.24
N ILE A 50 6.05 -0.21 4.03
CA ILE A 50 5.53 1.17 3.97
C ILE A 50 5.46 1.81 5.35
N VAL A 51 5.16 1.04 6.40
CA VAL A 51 5.14 1.54 7.79
C VAL A 51 6.50 2.16 8.14
N GLY A 52 6.48 3.36 8.74
CA GLY A 52 7.68 4.13 9.06
C GLY A 52 8.14 5.11 7.97
N ASN A 53 7.50 5.12 6.79
CA ASN A 53 7.78 6.09 5.72
C ASN A 53 6.76 7.23 5.70
N ALA A 54 7.04 8.28 4.92
CA ALA A 54 6.09 9.35 4.69
C ALA A 54 4.97 8.92 3.71
N PRO A 55 3.75 9.46 3.82
CA PRO A 55 2.66 9.20 2.87
C PRO A 55 3.02 9.43 1.40
N ALA A 56 3.94 10.35 1.11
CA ALA A 56 4.40 10.64 -0.24
C ALA A 56 5.22 9.48 -0.85
N ASP A 57 5.86 8.65 -0.03
CA ASP A 57 6.75 7.57 -0.45
C ASP A 57 6.04 6.21 -0.55
N ALA A 58 4.80 6.11 -0.06
CA ALA A 58 4.07 4.84 0.00
C ALA A 58 3.99 4.14 -1.36
N GLY A 59 3.77 4.89 -2.44
CA GLY A 59 3.68 4.32 -3.79
C GLY A 59 4.99 3.73 -4.32
N SER A 60 6.13 4.38 -4.04
CA SER A 60 7.44 3.90 -4.51
C SER A 60 7.92 2.68 -3.72
N VAL A 61 7.68 2.67 -2.39
CA VAL A 61 7.96 1.50 -1.55
C VAL A 61 7.10 0.32 -1.97
N PHE A 62 5.79 0.53 -2.18
CA PHE A 62 4.88 -0.50 -2.63
C PHE A 62 5.31 -1.14 -3.95
N GLN A 63 5.72 -0.32 -4.93
CA GLN A 63 6.20 -0.82 -6.21
C GLN A 63 7.48 -1.66 -6.06
N ARG A 64 8.43 -1.21 -5.26
CA ARG A 64 9.70 -1.93 -5.03
C ARG A 64 9.48 -3.34 -4.48
N GLU A 65 8.58 -3.50 -3.51
CA GLU A 65 8.35 -4.80 -2.88
C GLU A 65 7.58 -5.79 -3.77
N LEU A 66 6.75 -5.30 -4.70
CA LEU A 66 6.02 -6.17 -5.63
C LEU A 66 6.81 -6.53 -6.90
N GLU A 67 7.91 -5.84 -7.18
CA GLU A 67 8.83 -6.13 -8.29
C GLU A 67 10.06 -6.95 -7.86
N ALA A 68 10.23 -7.18 -6.54
CA ALA A 68 11.32 -7.95 -5.94
C ALA A 68 11.07 -9.47 -6.00
#